data_AF-A0A916SYP3-F1
#
_entry.id   AF-A0A916SYP3-F1
#
_cell.length_a   1.000
_cell.length_b   1.000
_cell.length_c   1.000
_cell.angle_alpha   90.00
_cell.angle_beta   90.00
_cell.angle_gamma   90.00
#
_symmetry.space_group_name_H-M   'P 1'
#
loop_
_entity.id
_entity.type
_entity.pdbx_description
1 polymer ?
#
loop_
_entity_poly.entity_id
_entity_poly.type
_entity_poly.pdbx_seq_one_letter_code
_entity_poly.pdbx_strand_id
1 'polypeptide(L)'
;MAGGQFWTDAESDRLRELHRQGVALHSIAKEMDRSKDTIRRWSKKLGLSYDRSKTARASTAKHVDNKARRASLEERLLVKAAELLDETERGELVFSFGGADNTYNDRLLDTMTPRSKKDLIQAIGSLLVSANKLHELNSEGRDLPAVDAWLSGMLGGEAE
;
A
#
# COMPACT_ATOMS: atom_id res chain seq x y z
N MET A 1 -32.21 1.79 19.24
CA MET A 1 -32.12 1.61 20.72
C MET A 1 -30.96 0.67 21.03
N ALA A 2 -29.73 1.18 21.14
CA ALA A 2 -28.60 0.37 21.58
C ALA A 2 -28.57 0.41 23.11
N GLY A 3 -29.04 -0.66 23.75
CA GLY A 3 -28.92 -0.83 25.20
C GLY A 3 -27.44 -0.76 25.59
N GLY A 4 -27.04 0.32 26.25
CA GLY A 4 -25.68 0.47 26.76
C GLY A 4 -25.48 -0.55 27.87
N GLN A 5 -24.93 -1.72 27.52
CA GLN A 5 -24.67 -2.75 28.50
C GLN A 5 -23.57 -2.27 29.45
N PHE A 6 -23.97 -2.02 30.69
CA PHE A 6 -23.12 -1.50 31.74
C PHE A 6 -21.92 -2.42 31.98
N TRP A 7 -20.80 -1.80 32.36
CA TRP A 7 -19.58 -2.53 32.72
C TRP A 7 -19.69 -3.02 34.16
N THR A 8 -19.29 -4.26 34.39
CA THR A 8 -19.41 -4.94 35.69
C THR A 8 -18.04 -5.21 36.33
N ASP A 9 -18.04 -5.51 37.63
CA ASP A 9 -16.80 -5.87 38.34
C ASP A 9 -16.20 -7.18 37.83
N ALA A 10 -17.04 -8.15 37.47
CA ALA A 10 -16.61 -9.40 36.84
C ALA A 10 -15.86 -9.17 35.52
N GLU A 11 -16.26 -8.17 34.73
CA GLU A 11 -15.54 -7.77 33.52
C GLU A 11 -14.20 -7.10 33.84
N SER A 12 -14.11 -6.36 34.95
CA SER A 12 -12.85 -5.80 35.43
C SER A 12 -11.86 -6.90 35.80
N ASP A 13 -12.32 -7.94 36.50
CA ASP A 13 -11.49 -9.08 36.88
C ASP A 13 -11.07 -9.91 35.66
N ARG A 14 -11.99 -10.15 34.73
CA ARG A 14 -11.67 -10.81 33.46
C ARG A 14 -10.63 -10.04 32.66
N LEU A 15 -10.76 -8.72 32.58
CA LEU A 15 -9.81 -7.85 31.88
C LEU A 15 -8.41 -7.89 32.53
N ARG A 16 -8.32 -7.92 33.87
CA ARG A 16 -7.04 -8.08 34.60
C ARG A 16 -6.40 -9.43 34.36
N GLU A 17 -7.19 -10.50 34.31
CA GLU A 17 -6.70 -11.85 34.01
C GLU A 17 -6.11 -11.92 32.60
N LEU A 18 -6.88 -11.48 31.59
CA LEU A 18 -6.43 -11.49 30.19
C LEU A 18 -5.19 -10.59 29.98
N HIS A 19 -5.11 -9.47 30.70
CA HIS A 19 -3.93 -8.61 30.67
C HIS A 19 -2.70 -9.28 31.28
N ARG A 20 -2.83 -9.98 32.42
CA ARG A 20 -1.73 -10.77 33.01
C ARG A 20 -1.25 -11.90 32.11
N GLN A 21 -2.16 -12.52 31.36
CA GLN A 21 -1.83 -13.54 30.35
C GLN A 21 -1.12 -12.95 29.11
N GLY A 22 -0.97 -11.62 29.03
CA GLY A 22 -0.29 -10.96 27.91
C GLY A 22 -1.11 -10.91 26.62
N VAL A 23 -2.42 -11.12 26.69
CA VAL A 23 -3.31 -11.13 25.53
C VAL A 23 -3.38 -9.71 24.93
N ALA A 24 -3.29 -9.61 23.60
CA ALA A 24 -3.36 -8.33 22.90
C ALA A 24 -4.76 -7.70 23.01
N LEU A 25 -4.84 -6.36 23.10
CA LEU A 25 -6.08 -5.60 23.28
C LEU A 25 -7.18 -5.94 22.25
N HIS A 26 -6.82 -6.21 20.99
CA HIS A 26 -7.77 -6.64 19.95
C HIS A 26 -8.39 -8.01 20.23
N SER A 27 -7.59 -8.95 20.74
CA SER A 27 -8.05 -10.28 21.11
C SER A 27 -8.94 -10.22 22.34
N ILE A 28 -8.58 -9.40 23.34
CA ILE A 28 -9.43 -9.15 24.52
C ILE A 28 -10.79 -8.57 24.12
N ALA A 29 -10.80 -7.60 23.19
CA ALA A 29 -12.04 -7.01 22.69
C ALA A 29 -12.97 -8.04 22.04
N LYS A 30 -12.41 -8.96 21.23
CA LYS A 30 -13.18 -10.06 20.63
C LYS A 30 -13.68 -11.05 21.68
N GLU A 31 -12.84 -11.41 22.65
CA GLU A 31 -13.17 -12.42 23.66
C GLU A 31 -14.22 -11.93 24.66
N MET A 32 -14.18 -10.65 25.03
CA MET A 32 -15.16 -10.04 25.93
C MET A 32 -16.40 -9.52 25.20
N ASP A 33 -16.48 -9.68 23.86
CA ASP A 33 -17.52 -9.10 23.00
C ASP A 33 -17.74 -7.60 23.24
N ARG A 34 -16.64 -6.87 23.43
CA ARG A 34 -16.64 -5.42 23.69
C ARG A 34 -15.88 -4.67 22.61
N SER A 35 -16.29 -3.42 22.36
CA SER A 35 -15.52 -2.55 21.47
C SER A 35 -14.11 -2.29 22.04
N LYS A 36 -13.15 -2.11 21.15
CA LYS A 36 -11.76 -1.76 21.52
C LYS A 36 -11.70 -0.51 22.39
N ASP A 37 -12.55 0.47 22.11
CA ASP A 37 -12.60 1.72 22.86
C ASP A 37 -13.08 1.52 24.29
N THR A 38 -14.06 0.63 24.51
CA THR A 38 -14.52 0.25 25.84
C THR A 38 -13.41 -0.44 26.62
N ILE A 39 -12.75 -1.45 26.04
CA ILE A 39 -11.62 -2.14 26.68
C ILE A 39 -10.48 -1.18 26.99
N ARG A 40 -10.15 -0.27 26.07
CA ARG A 40 -9.09 0.73 26.26
C ARG A 40 -9.42 1.70 27.39
N ARG A 41 -10.66 2.19 27.46
CA ARG A 41 -11.13 3.09 28.52
C ARG A 41 -11.04 2.42 29.89
N TRP A 42 -11.49 1.17 30.00
CA TRP A 42 -11.44 0.42 31.26
C TRP A 42 -10.04 -0.03 31.63
N SER A 43 -9.22 -0.44 30.67
CA SER A 43 -7.80 -0.72 30.92
C SER A 43 -7.08 0.49 31.51
N LYS A 44 -7.36 1.71 30.99
CA LYS A 44 -6.82 2.95 31.55
C LYS A 44 -7.30 3.21 32.98
N LYS A 45 -8.60 3.01 33.25
CA LYS A 45 -9.16 3.15 34.61
C LYS A 45 -8.56 2.15 35.60
N LEU A 46 -8.23 0.95 35.15
CA LEU A 46 -7.65 -0.14 35.95
C LEU A 46 -6.11 -0.08 36.02
N GLY A 47 -5.46 0.91 35.40
CA GLY A 47 -4.00 1.05 35.39
C GLY A 47 -3.26 0.02 34.52
N LEU A 48 -3.96 -0.68 33.63
CA LEU A 48 -3.39 -1.69 32.75
C LEU A 48 -2.73 -1.02 31.54
N SER A 49 -1.44 -1.24 31.35
CA SER A 49 -0.67 -0.73 30.21
C SER A 49 -0.36 -1.85 29.22
N TYR A 50 -0.55 -1.58 27.92
CA TYR A 50 -0.14 -2.49 26.86
C TYR A 50 1.14 -1.95 26.25
N ASP A 51 2.14 -2.82 26.10
CA ASP A 51 3.39 -2.47 25.44
C ASP A 51 3.13 -2.12 23.96
N ARG A 52 3.11 -0.81 23.67
CA ARG A 52 2.92 -0.30 22.31
C ARG A 52 4.20 -0.38 21.48
N SER A 53 5.36 -0.65 22.09
CA SER A 53 6.66 -0.66 21.40
C SER A 53 6.73 -1.78 20.37
N LYS A 54 6.19 -2.97 20.67
CA LYS A 54 6.14 -4.11 19.74
C LYS A 54 5.31 -3.81 18.48
N THR A 55 4.14 -3.18 18.65
CA THR A 55 3.27 -2.80 17.51
C THR A 55 3.88 -1.68 16.69
N ALA A 56 4.49 -0.68 17.33
CA ALA A 56 5.17 0.41 16.65
C ALA A 56 6.36 -0.12 15.82
N ARG A 57 7.22 -0.97 16.39
CA ARG A 57 8.35 -1.60 15.68
C ARG A 57 7.90 -2.44 14.50
N ALA A 58 6.85 -3.25 14.66
CA ALA A 58 6.28 -4.05 13.56
C ALA A 58 5.70 -3.17 12.45
N SER A 59 5.04 -2.06 12.80
CA SER A 59 4.52 -1.09 11.83
C SER A 59 5.64 -0.39 11.07
N THR A 60 6.68 0.07 11.76
CA THR A 60 7.87 0.69 11.14
C THR A 60 8.59 -0.29 10.22
N ALA A 61 8.80 -1.55 10.65
CA ALA A 61 9.42 -2.58 9.81
C ALA A 61 8.61 -2.85 8.54
N LYS A 62 7.28 -2.96 8.64
CA LYS A 62 6.39 -3.11 7.48
C LYS A 62 6.44 -1.89 6.56
N HIS A 63 6.54 -0.68 7.11
CA HIS A 63 6.64 0.54 6.32
C HIS A 63 7.95 0.60 5.51
N VAL A 64 9.07 0.24 6.14
CA VAL A 64 10.39 0.16 5.47
C VAL A 64 10.37 -0.90 4.35
N ASP A 65 9.82 -2.08 4.63
CA ASP A 65 9.66 -3.16 3.64
C ASP A 65 8.78 -2.71 2.45
N ASN A 66 7.66 -2.05 2.73
CA ASN A 66 6.79 -1.53 1.68
C ASN A 66 7.46 -0.45 0.81
N LYS A 67 8.27 0.44 1.40
CA LYS A 67 9.00 1.46 0.63
C LYS A 67 10.01 0.80 -0.33
N ALA A 68 10.77 -0.17 0.15
CA ALA A 68 11.73 -0.91 -0.68
C ALA A 68 11.02 -1.68 -1.82
N ARG A 69 9.90 -2.33 -1.52
CA ARG A 69 9.08 -3.03 -2.54
C ARG A 69 8.55 -2.09 -3.61
N ARG A 70 8.08 -0.89 -3.22
CA ARG A 70 7.58 0.11 -4.18
C ARG A 70 8.69 0.63 -5.09
N ALA A 71 9.87 0.92 -4.55
CA ALA A 71 11.02 1.36 -5.35
C ALA A 71 11.45 0.28 -6.36
N SER A 72 11.51 -0.98 -5.94
CA SER A 72 11.81 -2.10 -6.86
C SER A 72 10.74 -2.26 -7.95
N LEU A 73 9.46 -2.07 -7.61
CA LEU A 73 8.38 -2.15 -8.59
C LEU A 73 8.42 -0.97 -9.58
N GLU A 74 8.69 0.25 -9.10
CA GLU A 74 8.88 1.45 -9.93
C GLU A 74 9.97 1.21 -10.99
N GLU A 75 11.15 0.73 -10.59
CA GLU A 75 12.24 0.39 -11.51
C GLU A 75 11.81 -0.63 -12.56
N ARG A 76 11.14 -1.71 -12.16
CA ARG A 76 10.68 -2.75 -13.09
C ARG A 76 9.65 -2.25 -14.09
N LEU A 77 8.77 -1.33 -13.67
CA LEU A 77 7.78 -0.73 -14.57
C LEU A 77 8.45 0.16 -15.62
N LEU A 78 9.49 0.92 -15.23
CA LEU A 78 10.27 1.74 -16.16
C LEU A 78 11.06 0.89 -17.16
N VAL A 79 11.72 -0.17 -16.67
CA VAL A 79 12.42 -1.14 -17.55
C VAL A 79 11.44 -1.77 -18.53
N LYS A 80 10.26 -2.19 -18.05
CA LYS A 80 9.26 -2.81 -18.94
C LYS A 80 8.71 -1.82 -19.97
N ALA A 81 8.51 -0.56 -19.58
CA ALA A 81 8.09 0.49 -20.52
C ALA A 81 9.14 0.71 -21.63
N ALA A 82 10.44 0.68 -21.29
CA ALA A 82 11.52 0.77 -22.27
C ALA A 82 11.57 -0.45 -23.21
N GLU A 83 11.45 -1.66 -22.67
CA GLU A 83 11.39 -2.89 -23.50
C GLU A 83 10.25 -2.85 -24.52
N LEU A 84 9.05 -2.43 -24.10
CA LEU A 84 7.90 -2.32 -24.99
C LEU A 84 8.08 -1.22 -26.05
N LEU A 85 8.82 -0.16 -25.71
CA LEU A 85 9.17 0.88 -26.68
C LEU A 85 10.13 0.34 -27.74
N ASP A 86 11.13 -0.44 -27.35
CA ASP A 86 12.03 -1.10 -28.32
C ASP A 86 11.28 -2.13 -29.19
N GLU A 87 10.25 -2.77 -28.64
CA GLU A 87 9.40 -3.71 -29.36
C GLU A 87 8.57 -3.04 -30.46
N THR A 88 8.26 -1.73 -30.36
CA THR A 88 7.48 -1.04 -31.41
C THR A 88 8.18 -0.96 -32.76
N GLU A 89 9.50 -1.12 -32.77
CA GLU A 89 10.34 -1.07 -33.96
C GLU A 89 10.67 -2.46 -34.53
N ARG A 90 10.15 -3.52 -33.93
CA ARG A 90 10.36 -4.90 -34.41
C ARG A 90 9.35 -5.28 -35.49
N GLY A 91 9.70 -6.30 -36.26
CA GLY A 91 8.78 -6.97 -37.17
C GLY A 91 7.75 -7.82 -36.43
N GLU A 92 6.59 -8.06 -37.05
CA GLU A 92 5.46 -8.79 -36.47
C GLU A 92 4.96 -9.84 -37.47
N LEU A 93 4.70 -11.06 -36.98
CA LEU A 93 3.97 -12.06 -37.75
C LEU A 93 2.47 -11.78 -37.61
N VAL A 94 1.84 -11.34 -38.69
CA VAL A 94 0.38 -11.16 -38.72
C VAL A 94 -0.25 -12.40 -39.32
N PHE A 95 -1.42 -12.78 -38.81
CA PHE A 95 -2.20 -13.87 -39.36
C PHE A 95 -3.68 -13.51 -39.43
N SER A 96 -4.39 -14.16 -40.35
CA SER A 96 -5.83 -14.05 -40.49
C SER A 96 -6.43 -15.39 -40.87
N PHE A 97 -7.70 -15.58 -40.48
CA PHE A 97 -8.55 -16.66 -40.97
C PHE A 97 -9.68 -16.01 -41.76
N GLY A 98 -9.96 -16.49 -42.97
CA GLY A 98 -10.97 -15.86 -43.81
C GLY A 98 -11.37 -16.67 -45.04
N GLY A 99 -12.29 -16.09 -45.82
CA GLY A 99 -12.92 -16.76 -46.96
C GLY A 99 -14.05 -17.70 -46.57
N ALA A 100 -14.74 -18.26 -47.57
CA ALA A 100 -15.85 -19.19 -47.35
C ALA A 100 -15.40 -20.48 -46.61
N ASP A 101 -14.14 -20.87 -46.81
CA ASP A 101 -13.54 -22.10 -46.25
C ASP A 101 -12.73 -21.86 -44.97
N ASN A 102 -12.72 -20.63 -44.43
CA ASN A 102 -12.02 -20.26 -43.20
C ASN A 102 -10.52 -20.63 -43.20
N THR A 103 -9.81 -20.27 -44.28
CA THR A 103 -8.41 -20.63 -44.50
C THR A 103 -7.46 -19.72 -43.71
N TYR A 104 -6.45 -20.33 -43.08
CA TYR A 104 -5.35 -19.63 -42.41
C TYR A 104 -4.39 -19.00 -43.42
N ASN A 105 -4.03 -17.74 -43.19
CA ASN A 105 -2.98 -17.03 -43.92
C ASN A 105 -2.12 -16.24 -42.94
N ASP A 106 -0.81 -16.25 -43.15
CA ASP A 106 0.14 -15.46 -42.38
C ASP A 106 1.10 -14.67 -43.27
N ARG A 107 1.68 -13.63 -42.67
CA ARG A 107 2.73 -12.83 -43.30
C ARG A 107 3.63 -12.23 -42.24
N LEU A 108 4.93 -12.40 -42.43
CA LEU A 108 5.92 -11.65 -41.66
C LEU A 108 6.01 -10.22 -42.20
N LEU A 109 5.87 -9.24 -41.32
CA LEU A 109 6.07 -7.83 -41.63
C LEU A 109 7.42 -7.38 -41.06
N ASP A 110 8.17 -6.59 -41.83
CA ASP A 110 9.44 -6.01 -41.37
C ASP A 110 9.24 -4.99 -40.24
N THR A 111 8.03 -4.45 -40.13
CA THR A 111 7.62 -3.53 -39.06
C THR A 111 6.25 -3.91 -38.53
N MET A 112 6.07 -3.71 -37.23
CA MET A 112 4.83 -3.98 -36.52
C MET A 112 3.65 -3.15 -37.07
N THR A 113 2.44 -3.72 -37.03
CA THR A 113 1.25 -3.02 -37.53
C THR A 113 0.91 -1.76 -36.72
N PRO A 114 0.23 -0.75 -37.32
CA PRO A 114 -0.22 0.43 -36.59
C PRO A 114 -1.12 0.10 -35.38
N ARG A 115 -1.90 -0.98 -35.47
CA ARG A 115 -2.77 -1.43 -34.39
C ARG A 115 -1.95 -1.94 -33.20
N SER A 116 -1.05 -2.89 -33.43
CA SER A 116 -0.17 -3.41 -32.39
C SER A 116 0.72 -2.29 -31.80
N LYS A 117 1.16 -1.31 -32.62
CA LYS A 117 1.91 -0.13 -32.12
C LYS A 117 1.09 0.69 -31.15
N LYS A 118 -0.17 0.96 -31.50
CA LYS A 118 -1.09 1.68 -30.61
C LYS A 118 -1.29 0.92 -29.30
N ASP A 119 -1.49 -0.40 -29.36
CA ASP A 119 -1.72 -1.23 -28.18
C ASP A 119 -0.49 -1.22 -27.24
N LEU A 120 0.73 -1.32 -27.79
CA LEU A 120 1.96 -1.19 -27.00
C LEU A 120 2.13 0.21 -26.40
N ILE A 121 1.90 1.28 -27.18
CA ILE A 121 1.98 2.67 -26.67
C ILE A 121 0.98 2.90 -25.53
N GLN A 122 -0.22 2.34 -25.62
CA GLN A 122 -1.22 2.44 -24.55
C GLN A 122 -0.78 1.68 -23.28
N ALA A 123 -0.16 0.50 -23.45
CA ALA A 123 0.40 -0.25 -22.33
C ALA A 123 1.56 0.53 -21.66
N ILE A 124 2.48 1.09 -22.46
CA ILE A 124 3.59 1.93 -21.99
C ILE A 124 3.06 3.10 -21.15
N GLY A 125 2.06 3.84 -21.67
CA GLY A 125 1.46 4.96 -20.93
C GLY A 125 0.93 4.54 -19.55
N SER A 126 0.28 3.38 -19.47
CA SER A 126 -0.25 2.85 -18.19
C SER A 126 0.86 2.45 -17.20
N LEU A 127 1.96 1.89 -17.70
CA LEU A 127 3.14 1.56 -16.89
C LEU A 127 3.79 2.82 -16.32
N LEU A 128 3.97 3.86 -17.14
CA LEU A 128 4.57 5.13 -16.72
C LEU A 128 3.71 5.86 -15.69
N VAL A 129 2.38 5.89 -15.86
CA VAL A 129 1.46 6.45 -14.85
C VAL A 129 1.60 5.70 -13.51
N SER A 130 1.66 4.37 -13.55
CA SER A 130 1.83 3.55 -12.35
C SER A 130 3.19 3.79 -11.67
N ALA A 131 4.27 3.90 -12.45
CA ALA A 131 5.59 4.20 -11.95
C ALA A 131 5.66 5.58 -11.28
N ASN A 132 5.11 6.62 -11.93
CA ASN A 132 5.02 7.96 -11.34
C ASN A 132 4.22 7.93 -10.04
N LYS A 133 3.13 7.16 -9.97
CA LYS A 133 2.35 7.07 -8.73
C LYS A 133 3.14 6.42 -7.59
N LEU A 134 3.93 5.40 -7.88
CA LEU A 134 4.83 4.78 -6.89
C LEU A 134 5.93 5.76 -6.46
N HIS A 135 6.46 6.53 -7.40
CA HIS A 135 7.44 7.57 -7.15
C HIS A 135 6.91 8.63 -6.16
N GLU A 136 5.73 9.19 -6.42
CA GLU A 136 5.04 10.15 -5.53
C GLU A 136 4.92 9.59 -4.10
N LEU A 137 4.41 8.35 -3.96
CA LEU A 137 4.24 7.68 -2.67
C LEU A 137 5.56 7.40 -1.92
N ASN A 138 6.69 7.41 -2.63
CA ASN A 138 8.02 7.24 -2.05
C ASN A 138 8.67 8.59 -1.68
N SER A 139 8.33 9.66 -2.40
CA SER A 139 8.83 11.03 -2.20
C SER A 139 8.09 11.77 -1.07
N GLU A 140 6.78 11.58 -0.94
CA GLU A 140 5.95 12.12 0.16
C GLU A 140 6.43 11.69 1.57
N GLY A 141 7.28 10.67 1.67
CA GLY A 141 7.89 10.22 2.93
C GLY A 141 9.29 10.80 3.23
N ARG A 142 9.81 11.71 2.40
CA ARG A 142 11.11 12.40 2.61
C ARG A 142 11.01 13.91 2.66
N ASP A 143 9.91 14.49 2.22
CA ASP A 143 9.64 15.89 2.49
C ASP A 143 8.99 15.98 3.86
N LEU A 144 9.72 16.49 4.85
CA LEU A 144 9.07 17.36 5.83
C LEU A 144 8.19 18.28 4.99
N PRO A 145 6.85 18.32 5.20
CA PRO A 145 5.95 19.08 4.36
C PRO A 145 6.60 20.44 4.12
N ALA A 146 6.60 20.97 2.90
CA ALA A 146 7.16 22.29 2.63
C ALA A 146 6.69 23.34 3.67
N VAL A 147 5.52 23.11 4.27
CA VAL A 147 4.99 23.75 5.48
C VAL A 147 5.90 23.67 6.72
N ASP A 148 6.46 22.53 7.14
CA ASP A 148 7.33 22.42 8.33
C ASP A 148 8.70 23.09 8.13
N ALA A 149 9.26 23.02 6.91
CA ALA A 149 10.48 23.74 6.55
C ALA A 149 10.23 25.26 6.50
N TRP A 150 9.07 25.67 5.98
CA TRP A 150 8.60 27.05 5.98
C TRP A 150 8.28 27.55 7.41
N LEU A 151 7.65 26.71 8.26
CA LEU A 151 7.35 27.01 9.66
C LEU A 151 8.62 27.11 10.50
N SER A 152 9.63 26.26 10.29
CA SER A 152 10.94 26.40 10.94
C SER A 152 11.66 27.69 10.52
N GLY A 153 11.55 28.07 9.25
CA GLY A 153 12.08 29.34 8.76
C GLY A 153 11.35 30.57 9.30
N MET A 154 10.04 30.44 9.58
CA MET A 154 9.20 31.53 10.10
C MET A 154 9.24 31.65 11.63
N LEU A 155 9.42 30.53 12.35
CA LEU A 155 9.43 30.50 13.81
C LEU A 155 10.80 30.73 14.43
N GLY A 156 11.88 30.78 13.64
CA GLY A 156 13.18 31.27 14.09
C GLY A 156 13.84 30.39 15.15
N GLY A 157 14.99 29.81 14.80
CA GLY A 157 15.89 29.29 15.83
C GLY A 157 16.39 30.42 16.72
N GLU A 158 15.82 30.55 17.91
CA GLU A 158 16.52 31.07 19.08
C GLU A 158 16.82 29.87 19.99
N ALA A 159 17.93 29.21 19.68
CA ALA A 159 18.66 28.41 20.65
C ALA A 159 19.79 29.29 21.18
N GLU A 160 19.56 29.89 22.35
CA GLU A 160 20.60 30.17 23.32
C GLU A 160 20.32 29.30 24.56
#